data_AF-A0A7Z9SF09-F1
#
_entry.id   AF-A0A7Z9SF09-F1
#
_cell.length_a   1.000
_cell.length_b   1.000
_cell.length_c   1.000
_cell.angle_alpha   90.00
_cell.angle_beta   90.00
_cell.angle_gamma   90.00
#
_symmetry.space_group_name_H-M   'P 1'
#
loop_
_entity.id
_entity.type
_entity.pdbx_description
1 polymer ?
#
loop_
_entity_poly.entity_id
_entity_poly.type
_entity_poly.pdbx_seq_one_letter_code
_entity_poly.pdbx_strand_id
1 'polypeptide(L)' 'LGHPLGCSGTRILTTLVNILEQNDLSYGLATMCIGSGQGIATVIQRPS' A
#
# COMPACT_ATOMS: atom_id res chain seq x y z
N LEU A 1 -12.32 10.14 -19.48
CA LEU A 1 -10.94 10.40 -19.01
C LEU A 1 -10.90 10.32 -17.49
N GLY A 2 -11.29 9.15 -16.94
CA GLY A 2 -11.41 8.99 -15.49
C GLY A 2 -10.03 8.99 -14.86
N HIS A 3 -9.77 9.94 -13.97
CA HIS A 3 -8.60 9.95 -13.13
C HIS A 3 -8.76 8.81 -12.11
N PRO A 4 -7.92 7.76 -12.11
CA PRO A 4 -8.09 6.64 -11.21
C PRO A 4 -7.71 7.09 -9.79
N LEU A 5 -8.71 7.56 -9.05
CA LEU A 5 -8.60 8.01 -7.65
C LEU A 5 -8.04 6.94 -6.68
N GLY A 6 -7.78 5.71 -7.16
CA GLY A 6 -7.19 4.60 -6.41
C GLY A 6 -5.85 4.05 -6.93
N CYS A 7 -5.30 4.54 -8.07
CA CYS A 7 -4.08 3.95 -8.63
C CYS A 7 -2.84 4.14 -7.74
N SER A 8 -2.74 5.27 -7.04
CA SER A 8 -1.64 5.55 -6.11
C SER A 8 -1.60 4.54 -4.96
N GLY A 9 -2.77 4.16 -4.43
CA GLY A 9 -2.88 3.17 -3.37
C GLY A 9 -2.47 1.78 -3.81
N THR A 10 -2.95 1.33 -4.97
CA THR A 10 -2.54 0.06 -5.55
C THR A 10 -1.03 0.02 -5.80
N ARG A 11 -0.45 1.10 -6.37
CA ARG A 11 1.00 1.18 -6.61
C ARG A 11 1.81 1.08 -5.31
N ILE A 12 1.40 1.77 -4.25
CA ILE A 12 2.08 1.73 -2.95
C ILE A 12 2.01 0.32 -2.36
N LEU A 13 0.83 -0.32 -2.37
CA LEU A 13 0.66 -1.68 -1.86
C LEU A 13 1.47 -2.70 -2.67
N THR A 14 1.43 -2.64 -4.01
CA THR A 14 2.23 -3.53 -4.87
C THR A 14 3.72 -3.38 -4.62
N THR A 15 4.19 -2.13 -4.46
CA THR A 15 5.60 -1.86 -4.14
C THR A 15 5.98 -2.43 -2.78
N LEU A 16 5.12 -2.25 -1.77
CA LEU A 16 5.35 -2.78 -0.43
C LEU A 16 5.42 -4.31 -0.44
N VAL A 17 4.47 -5.00 -1.08
CA VAL A 17 4.49 -6.47 -1.21
C VAL A 17 5.78 -6.96 -1.86
N ASN A 18 6.19 -6.35 -2.97
CA ASN A 18 7.42 -6.70 -3.66
C ASN A 18 8.67 -6.47 -2.77
N ILE A 19 8.71 -5.40 -1.96
CA ILE A 19 9.78 -5.17 -0.99
C ILE A 19 9.78 -6.25 0.10
N LEU A 20 8.61 -6.62 0.63
CA LEU A 20 8.51 -7.68 1.65
C LEU A 20 9.01 -9.02 1.14
N GLU A 21 8.68 -9.38 -0.11
CA GLU A 21 9.19 -10.59 -0.77
C GLU A 21 10.70 -10.54 -1.00
N GLN A 22 11.22 -9.44 -1.55
CA GLN A 22 12.65 -9.29 -1.84
C GLN A 22 13.54 -9.33 -0.59
N ASN A 23 13.02 -8.87 0.55
CA ASN A 23 13.77 -8.76 1.81
C ASN A 23 13.40 -9.85 2.83
N ASP A 24 12.61 -10.86 2.43
CA ASP A 24 12.12 -11.93 3.29
C ASP A 24 11.43 -11.43 4.59
N LEU A 25 10.73 -10.29 4.50
CA LEU A 25 10.03 -9.67 5.64
C LEU A 25 8.61 -10.20 5.76
N SER A 26 8.09 -10.28 6.99
CA SER A 26 6.76 -10.85 7.26
C SER A 26 5.62 -9.83 7.27
N TYR A 27 5.89 -8.56 7.64
CA TYR A 27 4.87 -7.54 7.80
C TYR A 27 5.30 -6.19 7.22
N GLY A 28 4.33 -5.46 6.67
CA GLY A 28 4.51 -4.09 6.19
C GLY A 28 3.30 -3.21 6.50
N LEU A 29 3.53 -1.90 6.61
CA LEU A 29 2.50 -0.89 6.83
C LEU A 29 2.53 0.12 5.68
N ALA A 30 1.39 0.33 5.02
CA ALA A 30 1.20 1.40 4.05
C ALA A 30 0.24 2.45 4.62
N THR A 31 0.61 3.73 4.53
CA THR A 31 -0.24 4.85 4.96
C THR A 31 -0.38 5.88 3.86
N MET A 32 -1.58 6.45 3.69
CA MET A 32 -1.84 7.50 2.70
C MET A 32 -2.78 8.57 3.24
N CYS A 33 -2.55 9.81 2.83
CA CYS A 33 -3.52 10.88 2.99
C CYS A 33 -4.60 10.79 1.92
N ILE A 34 -5.83 11.12 2.31
CA ILE A 34 -6.98 11.26 1.44
C ILE A 34 -7.45 12.72 1.58
N GLY A 35 -7.89 13.32 0.47
CA GLY A 35 -8.48 14.66 0.50
C GLY A 35 -9.60 14.76 1.55
N SER A 36 -9.98 15.98 1.96
CA SER A 36 -10.95 16.23 3.05
C SER A 36 -10.50 15.80 4.46
N GLY A 37 -9.19 15.69 4.69
CA GLY A 37 -8.62 15.45 6.03
C GLY A 37 -8.74 13.99 6.50
N GLN A 38 -8.90 13.06 5.56
CA GLN A 38 -8.97 11.64 5.85
C GLN A 38 -7.60 10.96 5.64
N GLY A 39 -7.44 9.76 6.18
CA GLY A 39 -6.25 8.96 5.97
C GLY A 39 -6.59 7.47 6.03
N ILE A 40 -5.76 6.67 5.38
CA ILE A 40 -5.87 5.20 5.42
C ILE A 40 -4.53 4.61 5.84
N ALA A 41 -4.61 3.55 6.65
CA ALA A 41 -3.48 2.76 7.09
C ALA A 41 -3.82 1.28 6.88
N THR A 42 -2.95 0.57 6.17
CA THR A 42 -3.14 -0.84 5.83
C THR A 42 -1.92 -1.62 6.28
N VAL A 43 -2.14 -2.61 7.15
CA VAL A 43 -1.11 -3.59 7.53
C VAL A 43 -1.26 -4.80 6.62
N ILE A 44 -0.15 -5.26 6.06
CA ILE A 44 -0.10 -6.43 5.18
C ILE A 44 0.86 -7.44 5.77
N GLN A 45 0.46 -8.71 5.74
CA GLN A 45 1.31 -9.84 6.07
C GLN A 45 1.66 -10.58 4.77
N ARG A 46 2.94 -10.89 4.57
CA ARG A 46 3.36 -11.73 3.45
C ARG A 46 2.88 -13.17 3.71
N PRO A 47 2.24 -13.83 2.73
CA PRO A 47 1.92 -15.25 2.84
C PRO A 47 3.19 -16.06 3.09
N SER A 48 3.16 -16.93 4.08
CA SER A 48 4.23 -17.87 4.44
C SER A 48 4.39 -18.98 3.41
#